data_AF-A0A813U9A5-F1
#
_entry.id   AF-A0A813U9A5-F1
#
_cell.length_a   1.000
_cell.length_b   1.000
_cell.length_c   1.000
_cell.angle_alpha   90.00
_cell.angle_beta   90.00
_cell.angle_gamma   90.00
#
_symmetry.space_group_name_H-M   'P 1'
#
loop_
_entity.id
_entity.type
_entity.pdbx_description
1 polymer ?
#
loop_
_entity_poly.entity_id
_entity_poly.type
_entity_poly.pdbx_seq_one_letter_code
_entity_poly.pdbx_strand_id
1 'polypeptide(L)'
;MSLAKEFVNSLNWHKTLFDDSQDRCYCTKCYPIPWDDVISTGNANYVIPRGWTRLGLRVDPMLVDAYDIWNKWIVTFHGTTKTAALSILIHRHFYLPGDKLIDGTTLGIRDGHIPNKKFIFTSPTIAYSSSTIYAPNNDFYSSTNNTLYEAQLVLQCRQQPDSFKIQGETIRAGSKRICPFIPNEQIEYYTDIRSSIIAYGLLVRFREKRR
;
A
#
# COMPACT_ATOMS: atom_id res chain seq x y z
N MET A 1 4.68 -12.67 -11.24
CA MET A 1 5.90 -12.36 -10.47
C MET A 1 6.97 -11.69 -11.32
N SER A 2 7.37 -12.26 -12.47
CA SER A 2 8.40 -11.66 -13.36
C SER A 2 8.14 -10.19 -13.73
N LEU A 3 6.93 -9.85 -14.18
CA LEU A 3 6.55 -8.49 -14.56
C LEU A 3 6.65 -7.50 -13.38
N ALA A 4 6.33 -7.94 -12.16
CA ALA A 4 6.46 -7.13 -10.96
C ALA A 4 7.93 -6.80 -10.64
N LYS A 5 8.81 -7.81 -10.76
CA LYS A 5 10.25 -7.62 -10.57
C LYS A 5 10.85 -6.72 -11.65
N GLU A 6 10.46 -6.88 -12.90
CA GLU A 6 10.90 -6.01 -14.00
C GLU A 6 10.50 -4.55 -13.74
N PHE A 7 9.25 -4.30 -13.35
CA PHE A 7 8.78 -2.96 -13.01
C PHE A 7 9.58 -2.33 -11.87
N VAL A 8 9.81 -3.05 -10.77
CA VAL A 8 10.60 -2.51 -9.66
C VAL A 8 12.05 -2.25 -10.04
N ASN A 9 12.66 -3.13 -10.84
CA ASN A 9 14.00 -2.90 -11.36
C ASN A 9 14.06 -1.62 -12.21
N SER A 10 13.02 -1.33 -13.00
CA SER A 10 12.95 -0.09 -13.77
C SER A 10 12.78 1.16 -12.91
N LEU A 11 12.43 1.03 -11.62
CA LEU A 11 12.38 2.15 -10.68
C LEU A 11 13.75 2.53 -10.12
N ASN A 12 14.79 1.71 -10.37
CA ASN A 12 16.13 1.87 -9.82
C ASN A 12 16.15 1.93 -8.28
N TRP A 13 15.27 1.19 -7.62
CA TRP A 13 15.26 1.05 -6.16
C TRP A 13 16.30 0.01 -5.74
N HIS A 14 17.03 0.29 -4.64
CA HIS A 14 18.09 -0.60 -4.22
C HIS A 14 17.55 -1.96 -3.76
N LYS A 15 18.15 -3.06 -4.24
CA LYS A 15 17.69 -4.44 -3.95
C LYS A 15 17.63 -4.79 -2.46
N THR A 16 18.39 -4.09 -1.62
CA THR A 16 18.37 -4.33 -0.15
C THR A 16 17.11 -3.85 0.52
N LEU A 17 16.24 -3.11 -0.18
CA LEU A 17 14.91 -2.79 0.32
C LEU A 17 13.97 -4.00 0.29
N PHE A 18 14.33 -5.05 -0.46
CA PHE A 18 13.46 -6.19 -0.74
C PHE A 18 13.92 -7.48 -0.04
N ASP A 19 12.93 -8.32 0.24
CA ASP A 19 13.07 -9.69 0.71
C ASP A 19 12.22 -10.62 -0.16
N ASP A 20 12.87 -11.18 -1.19
CA ASP A 20 12.23 -12.07 -2.17
C ASP A 20 11.59 -13.30 -1.53
N SER A 21 12.00 -13.72 -0.32
CA SER A 21 11.37 -14.84 0.37
C SER A 21 9.93 -14.53 0.81
N GLN A 22 9.56 -13.25 0.84
CA GLN A 22 8.25 -12.76 1.20
C GLN A 22 7.40 -12.40 -0.03
N ASP A 23 7.88 -12.65 -1.24
CA ASP A 23 7.09 -12.40 -2.45
C ASP A 23 5.80 -13.22 -2.47
N ARG A 24 4.69 -12.62 -2.91
CA ARG A 24 3.41 -13.34 -3.03
C ARG A 24 2.58 -12.85 -4.21
N CYS A 25 2.08 -13.77 -5.03
CA CYS A 25 1.19 -13.45 -6.13
C CYS A 25 -0.27 -13.75 -5.74
N TYR A 26 -1.17 -12.79 -5.96
CA TYR A 26 -2.60 -12.92 -5.69
C TYR A 26 -3.44 -12.97 -6.98
N CYS A 27 -2.83 -13.35 -8.12
CA CYS A 27 -3.60 -13.63 -9.34
C CYS A 27 -4.44 -14.89 -9.18
N THR A 28 -5.43 -15.08 -10.04
CA THR A 28 -6.36 -16.24 -9.99
C THR A 28 -5.66 -17.60 -10.11
N LYS A 29 -4.45 -17.66 -10.65
CA LYS A 29 -3.63 -18.89 -10.69
C LYS A 29 -2.93 -19.18 -9.37
N CYS A 30 -2.43 -18.15 -8.68
CA CYS A 30 -1.63 -18.30 -7.46
C CYS A 30 -2.46 -18.20 -6.17
N TYR A 31 -3.62 -17.55 -6.24
CA TYR A 31 -4.60 -17.41 -5.16
C TYR A 31 -5.99 -17.61 -5.77
N PRO A 32 -6.42 -18.88 -5.96
CA PRO A 32 -7.63 -19.22 -6.72
C PRO A 32 -8.92 -18.79 -6.01
N ILE A 33 -10.00 -18.66 -6.79
CA ILE A 33 -11.29 -18.14 -6.32
C ILE A 33 -11.83 -18.84 -5.06
N PRO A 34 -11.71 -20.17 -4.89
CA PRO A 34 -12.26 -20.85 -3.71
C PRO A 34 -11.56 -20.50 -2.39
N TRP A 35 -10.39 -19.85 -2.41
CA TRP A 35 -9.72 -19.42 -1.19
C TRP A 35 -10.41 -18.20 -0.59
N ASP A 36 -10.18 -17.92 0.68
CA ASP A 36 -10.87 -16.82 1.36
C ASP A 36 -10.49 -15.44 0.80
N ASP A 37 -11.48 -14.56 0.69
CA ASP A 37 -11.28 -13.14 0.36
C ASP A 37 -10.87 -12.29 1.56
N VAL A 38 -11.15 -12.80 2.76
CA VAL A 38 -10.87 -12.13 4.04
C VAL A 38 -10.33 -13.17 5.01
N ILE A 39 -9.20 -12.87 5.61
CA ILE A 39 -8.60 -13.69 6.66
C ILE A 39 -8.66 -12.91 7.97
N SER A 40 -9.14 -13.53 9.03
CA SER A 40 -9.05 -12.94 10.38
C SER A 40 -7.59 -12.95 10.83
N THR A 41 -7.05 -11.77 11.13
CA THR A 41 -5.68 -11.60 11.62
C THR A 41 -5.70 -10.77 12.90
N GLY A 42 -5.45 -11.41 14.05
CA GLY A 42 -5.64 -10.77 15.35
C GLY A 42 -7.09 -10.34 15.55
N ASN A 43 -7.29 -9.07 15.91
CA ASN A 43 -8.62 -8.47 16.13
C ASN A 43 -9.19 -7.76 14.88
N ALA A 44 -8.64 -8.01 13.69
CA ALA A 44 -9.06 -7.33 12.47
C ALA A 44 -9.15 -8.28 11.27
N ASN A 45 -9.87 -7.82 10.25
CA ASN A 45 -10.01 -8.51 8.98
C ASN A 45 -8.93 -8.05 8.01
N TYR A 46 -8.16 -8.98 7.47
CA TYR A 46 -7.26 -8.75 6.36
C TYR A 46 -7.96 -9.08 5.04
N VAL A 47 -8.33 -8.03 4.28
CA VAL A 47 -8.89 -8.17 2.93
C VAL A 47 -7.77 -8.53 1.94
N ILE A 48 -7.90 -9.68 1.28
CA ILE A 48 -6.90 -10.19 0.37
C ILE A 48 -6.81 -9.33 -0.90
N PRO A 49 -5.62 -8.84 -1.28
CA PRO A 49 -5.44 -7.97 -2.44
C PRO A 49 -5.42 -8.79 -3.74
N ARG A 50 -6.54 -9.43 -4.09
CA ARG A 50 -6.66 -10.22 -5.32
C ARG A 50 -6.32 -9.41 -6.57
N GLY A 51 -5.62 -10.06 -7.50
CA GLY A 51 -5.12 -9.44 -8.72
C GLY A 51 -3.81 -8.67 -8.56
N TRP A 52 -3.29 -8.53 -7.34
CA TRP A 52 -2.01 -7.86 -7.08
C TRP A 52 -0.85 -8.85 -6.95
N THR A 53 0.38 -8.35 -7.10
CA THR A 53 1.60 -9.06 -6.72
C THR A 53 2.29 -8.28 -5.61
N ARG A 54 2.55 -8.92 -4.48
CA ARG A 54 3.38 -8.39 -3.40
C ARG A 54 4.82 -8.74 -3.66
N LEU A 55 5.66 -7.72 -3.70
CA LEU A 55 7.10 -7.87 -3.53
C LEU A 55 7.43 -7.64 -2.06
N GLY A 56 8.14 -8.59 -1.46
CA GLY A 56 8.49 -8.54 -0.05
C GLY A 56 9.42 -7.38 0.27
N LEU A 57 9.14 -6.64 1.34
CA LEU A 57 10.03 -5.58 1.81
C LEU A 57 10.80 -6.03 3.05
N ARG A 58 12.06 -5.63 3.17
CA ARG A 58 12.82 -5.86 4.40
C ARG A 58 12.24 -5.04 5.53
N VAL A 59 11.95 -5.71 6.63
CA VAL A 59 11.55 -5.09 7.89
C VAL A 59 12.62 -5.39 8.93
N ASP A 60 12.82 -4.46 9.85
CA ASP A 60 13.75 -4.63 10.96
C ASP A 60 13.31 -5.79 11.86
N PRO A 61 14.09 -6.89 11.95
CA PRO A 61 13.70 -8.04 12.73
C PRO A 61 13.65 -7.75 14.24
N MET A 62 14.53 -6.88 14.76
CA MET A 62 14.53 -6.53 16.18
C MET A 62 13.26 -5.76 16.55
N LEU A 63 12.81 -4.86 15.68
CA LEU A 63 11.56 -4.12 15.85
C LEU A 63 10.35 -5.07 15.80
N VAL A 64 10.36 -6.01 14.86
CA VAL A 64 9.31 -7.02 14.72
C VAL A 64 9.17 -7.85 15.98
N ASP A 65 10.28 -8.37 16.50
CA ASP A 65 10.30 -9.25 17.67
C ASP A 65 9.89 -8.49 18.94
N ALA A 66 10.39 -7.28 19.13
CA ALA A 66 10.10 -6.46 20.31
C ALA A 66 8.62 -6.10 20.46
N TYR A 67 7.91 -5.89 19.34
CA TYR A 67 6.51 -5.48 19.34
C TYR A 67 5.54 -6.57 18.90
N ASP A 68 6.04 -7.78 18.61
CA ASP A 68 5.25 -8.92 18.11
C ASP A 68 4.36 -8.52 16.92
N ILE A 69 4.97 -7.82 15.96
CA ILE A 69 4.26 -7.05 14.92
C ILE A 69 3.41 -7.97 14.04
N TRP A 70 3.90 -9.16 13.71
CA TRP A 70 3.20 -10.06 12.80
C TRP A 70 1.90 -10.62 13.38
N ASN A 71 1.82 -10.74 14.71
CA ASN A 71 0.67 -11.30 15.40
C ASN A 71 -0.26 -10.21 15.94
N LYS A 72 0.28 -9.07 16.41
CA LYS A 72 -0.51 -8.02 17.06
C LYS A 72 -0.97 -6.92 16.11
N TRP A 73 -0.19 -6.57 15.10
CA TRP A 73 -0.49 -5.42 14.26
C TRP A 73 -1.41 -5.80 13.09
N ILE A 74 -2.39 -4.96 12.82
CA ILE A 74 -3.39 -5.20 11.77
C ILE A 74 -2.78 -4.93 10.39
N VAL A 75 -3.33 -5.57 9.35
CA VAL A 75 -2.91 -5.30 7.97
C VAL A 75 -3.69 -4.14 7.40
N THR A 76 -2.98 -3.13 6.88
CA THR A 76 -3.56 -1.98 6.19
C THR A 76 -2.81 -1.68 4.89
N PHE A 77 -3.32 -0.74 4.11
CA PHE A 77 -2.80 -0.39 2.79
C PHE A 77 -2.65 1.13 2.67
N HIS A 78 -1.51 1.58 2.17
CA HIS A 78 -1.21 3.00 1.96
C HIS A 78 -0.97 3.26 0.47
N GLY A 79 -1.91 4.00 -0.15
CA GLY A 79 -1.79 4.45 -1.53
C GLY A 79 -0.87 5.67 -1.60
N THR A 80 0.14 5.63 -2.46
CA THR A 80 1.13 6.71 -2.54
C THR A 80 1.83 6.77 -3.90
N THR A 81 2.67 7.79 -4.11
CA THR A 81 3.49 7.93 -5.33
C THR A 81 4.77 7.09 -5.22
N LYS A 82 5.45 6.85 -6.35
CA LYS A 82 6.74 6.13 -6.37
C LYS A 82 7.79 6.82 -5.50
N THR A 83 7.92 8.13 -5.61
CA THR A 83 8.87 8.94 -4.81
C THR A 83 8.57 8.84 -3.31
N ALA A 84 7.29 8.98 -2.92
CA ALA A 84 6.90 8.92 -1.52
C ALA A 84 7.08 7.50 -0.95
N ALA A 85 6.73 6.46 -1.72
CA ALA A 85 7.03 5.08 -1.34
C ALA A 85 8.53 4.87 -1.11
N LEU A 86 9.38 5.26 -2.06
CA LEU A 86 10.84 5.16 -1.90
C LEU A 86 11.35 5.90 -0.66
N SER A 87 10.83 7.10 -0.39
CA SER A 87 11.18 7.88 0.79
C SER A 87 10.80 7.16 2.09
N ILE A 88 9.62 6.53 2.13
CA ILE A 88 9.17 5.72 3.28
C ILE A 88 10.10 4.52 3.48
N LEU A 89 10.49 3.83 2.40
CA LEU A 89 11.33 2.64 2.49
C LEU A 89 12.75 2.95 2.94
N ILE A 90 13.35 4.03 2.43
CA ILE A 90 14.72 4.42 2.78
C ILE A 90 14.80 4.92 4.23
N HIS A 91 13.85 5.76 4.65
CA HIS A 91 13.89 6.36 5.98
C HIS A 91 13.11 5.58 7.05
N ARG A 92 12.43 4.50 6.65
CA ARG A 92 11.65 3.60 7.52
C ARG A 92 10.60 4.32 8.38
N HIS A 93 10.02 5.39 7.85
CA HIS A 93 8.95 6.14 8.52
C HIS A 93 7.94 6.70 7.51
N PHE A 94 6.72 6.93 7.98
CA PHE A 94 5.68 7.54 7.17
C PHE A 94 5.73 9.07 7.27
N TYR A 95 5.39 9.71 6.16
CA TYR A 95 5.48 11.14 5.95
C TYR A 95 4.17 11.84 6.25
N LEU A 96 4.25 12.97 6.94
CA LEU A 96 3.14 13.88 7.20
C LEU A 96 3.21 15.06 6.22
N PRO A 97 2.06 15.70 5.91
CA PRO A 97 2.07 16.94 5.15
C PRO A 97 2.99 17.99 5.77
N GLY A 98 3.87 18.55 4.94
CA GLY A 98 4.93 19.50 5.30
C GLY A 98 6.34 18.90 5.32
N ASP A 99 6.47 17.58 5.34
CA ASP A 99 7.78 16.92 5.30
C ASP A 99 8.41 16.95 3.90
N LYS A 100 9.74 16.80 3.85
CA LYS A 100 10.49 16.68 2.60
C LYS A 100 10.75 15.22 2.22
N LEU A 101 10.39 14.85 1.00
CA LEU A 101 10.72 13.57 0.38
C LEU A 101 12.19 13.52 -0.05
N ILE A 102 12.65 12.34 -0.47
CA ILE A 102 14.05 12.12 -0.86
C ILE A 102 14.49 12.94 -2.08
N ASP A 103 13.56 13.35 -2.94
CA ASP A 103 13.82 14.23 -4.09
C ASP A 103 13.72 15.73 -3.76
N GLY A 104 13.54 16.07 -2.49
CA GLY A 104 13.39 17.45 -2.01
C GLY A 104 11.95 18.00 -2.08
N THR A 105 11.01 17.26 -2.69
CA THR A 105 9.59 17.64 -2.76
C THR A 105 9.00 17.77 -1.36
N THR A 106 8.33 18.88 -1.07
CA THR A 106 7.55 19.03 0.15
C THR A 106 6.18 18.36 -0.03
N LEU A 107 5.84 17.41 0.85
CA LEU A 107 4.55 16.73 0.80
C LEU A 107 3.42 17.70 1.13
N GLY A 108 2.59 18.04 0.14
CA GLY A 108 1.43 18.91 0.33
C GLY A 108 0.26 18.22 1.04
N ILE A 109 -0.66 19.03 1.56
CA ILE A 109 -2.03 18.57 1.85
C ILE A 109 -2.72 18.44 0.49
N ARG A 110 -3.23 17.26 0.14
CA ARG A 110 -3.92 17.07 -1.15
C ARG A 110 -5.28 17.80 -1.15
N ASP A 111 -5.78 18.16 -2.33
CA ASP A 111 -7.08 18.81 -2.46
C ASP A 111 -8.20 17.91 -1.90
N GLY A 112 -9.15 18.52 -1.17
CA GLY A 112 -10.25 17.81 -0.51
C GLY A 112 -9.99 17.37 0.93
N HIS A 113 -8.76 17.49 1.44
CA HIS A 113 -8.48 17.30 2.87
C HIS A 113 -8.91 18.52 3.70
N ILE A 114 -9.42 18.27 4.92
CA ILE A 114 -9.76 19.32 5.88
C ILE A 114 -8.48 20.10 6.22
N PRO A 115 -8.48 21.45 6.13
CA PRO A 115 -7.33 22.27 6.53
C PRO A 115 -6.82 21.88 7.93
N ASN A 116 -5.49 21.83 8.11
CA ASN A 116 -4.79 21.50 9.36
C ASN A 116 -4.79 20.02 9.80
N LYS A 117 -5.34 19.08 9.02
CA LYS A 117 -5.19 17.64 9.29
C LYS A 117 -3.86 17.11 8.74
N LYS A 118 -2.79 17.16 9.55
CA LYS A 118 -1.51 16.50 9.25
C LYS A 118 -1.56 15.06 9.75
N PHE A 119 -2.06 14.16 8.92
CA PHE A 119 -2.14 12.73 9.24
C PHE A 119 -1.54 11.87 8.13
N ILE A 120 -1.11 10.68 8.53
CA ILE A 120 -0.85 9.53 7.66
C ILE A 120 -2.18 8.80 7.49
N PHE A 121 -2.54 8.49 6.25
CA PHE A 121 -3.77 7.78 5.92
C PHE A 121 -3.48 6.37 5.42
N THR A 122 -4.21 5.40 5.93
CA THR A 122 -4.21 4.00 5.48
C THR A 122 -5.65 3.52 5.34
N SER A 123 -5.84 2.30 4.85
CA SER A 123 -7.15 1.67 4.77
C SER A 123 -7.03 0.16 5.02
N PRO A 124 -8.06 -0.50 5.57
CA PRO A 124 -8.10 -1.96 5.73
C PRO A 124 -8.30 -2.70 4.40
N THR A 125 -8.45 -1.98 3.28
CA THR A 125 -8.66 -2.56 1.95
C THR A 125 -7.88 -1.83 0.86
N ILE A 126 -7.23 -2.61 0.00
CA ILE A 126 -6.54 -2.08 -1.18
C ILE A 126 -7.49 -1.45 -2.20
N ALA A 127 -8.79 -1.82 -2.18
CA ALA A 127 -9.77 -1.25 -3.10
C ALA A 127 -9.86 0.27 -2.96
N TYR A 128 -9.73 0.79 -1.73
CA TYR A 128 -9.70 2.21 -1.45
C TYR A 128 -8.31 2.82 -1.70
N SER A 129 -7.26 2.21 -1.14
CA SER A 129 -5.88 2.72 -1.25
C SER A 129 -5.34 2.72 -2.67
N SER A 130 -5.92 1.94 -3.59
CA SER A 130 -5.54 1.91 -5.00
C SER A 130 -6.32 2.89 -5.90
N SER A 131 -7.17 3.73 -5.33
CA SER A 131 -7.75 4.88 -6.05
C SER A 131 -6.63 5.71 -6.66
N THR A 132 -6.80 6.18 -7.90
CA THR A 132 -5.78 6.98 -8.61
C THR A 132 -5.51 8.33 -7.94
N ILE A 133 -6.41 8.79 -7.07
CA ILE A 133 -6.21 9.94 -6.17
C ILE A 133 -5.05 9.68 -5.20
N TYR A 134 -4.93 8.44 -4.71
CA TYR A 134 -3.94 8.02 -3.72
C TYR A 134 -2.70 7.39 -4.36
N ALA A 135 -2.92 6.44 -5.27
CA ALA A 135 -1.92 5.65 -5.98
C ALA A 135 -2.01 5.88 -7.50
N PRO A 136 -1.29 6.87 -8.06
CA PRO A 136 -1.37 7.19 -9.48
C PRO A 136 -0.85 6.04 -10.36
N ASN A 137 -1.40 5.96 -11.58
CA ASN A 137 -0.89 5.06 -12.61
C ASN A 137 0.49 5.53 -13.10
N ASN A 138 1.35 4.58 -13.43
CA ASN A 138 2.68 4.82 -13.95
C ASN A 138 2.83 4.07 -15.26
N ASP A 139 3.27 4.75 -16.30
CA ASP A 139 3.60 4.08 -17.55
C ASP A 139 4.83 3.21 -17.35
N PHE A 140 4.71 1.95 -17.79
CA PHE A 140 5.76 0.95 -17.68
C PHE A 140 5.79 0.12 -18.95
N TYR A 141 6.90 0.20 -19.67
CA TYR A 141 7.15 -0.65 -20.81
C TYR A 141 7.92 -1.90 -20.37
N SER A 142 7.32 -3.08 -20.54
CA SER A 142 8.02 -4.34 -20.31
C SER A 142 8.79 -4.72 -21.57
N SER A 143 10.11 -4.78 -21.43
CA SER A 143 11.04 -5.30 -22.43
C SER A 143 10.91 -6.81 -22.61
N THR A 144 10.51 -7.53 -21.56
CA THR A 144 10.35 -8.99 -21.57
C THR A 144 9.26 -9.44 -22.56
N ASN A 145 8.18 -8.68 -22.67
CA ASN A 145 7.04 -9.02 -23.53
C ASN A 145 6.61 -7.91 -24.49
N ASN A 146 7.44 -6.88 -24.65
CA ASN A 146 7.27 -5.80 -25.63
C ASN A 146 5.91 -5.08 -25.52
N THR A 147 5.43 -4.86 -24.30
CA THR A 147 4.07 -4.35 -24.01
C THR A 147 4.11 -3.15 -23.07
N LEU A 148 3.26 -2.15 -23.35
CA LEU A 148 3.07 -0.99 -22.49
C LEU A 148 1.95 -1.24 -21.46
N TYR A 149 2.26 -0.97 -20.20
CA TYR A 149 1.35 -1.12 -19.08
C TYR A 149 1.13 0.20 -18.35
N GLU A 150 -0.02 0.32 -17.71
CA GLU A 150 -0.21 1.15 -16.54
C GLU A 150 0.03 0.31 -15.28
N ALA A 151 1.07 0.67 -14.55
CA ALA A 151 1.42 0.07 -13.28
C ALA A 151 0.93 0.95 -12.12
N GLN A 152 0.32 0.34 -11.11
CA GLN A 152 0.05 0.99 -9.83
C GLN A 152 0.83 0.31 -8.72
N LEU A 153 1.20 1.10 -7.71
CA LEU A 153 1.81 0.60 -6.49
C LEU A 153 1.06 1.06 -5.25
N VAL A 154 1.04 0.20 -4.24
CA VAL A 154 0.45 0.45 -2.92
C VAL A 154 1.37 -0.21 -1.89
N LEU A 155 1.62 0.47 -0.76
CA LEU A 155 2.34 -0.16 0.35
C LEU A 155 1.37 -1.01 1.17
N GLN A 156 1.70 -2.27 1.35
CA GLN A 156 1.08 -3.13 2.34
C GLN A 156 1.77 -2.92 3.68
N CYS A 157 0.97 -2.64 4.71
CA CYS A 157 1.45 -2.15 5.98
C CYS A 157 0.97 -3.03 7.13
N ARG A 158 1.78 -3.08 8.18
CA ARG A 158 1.32 -3.40 9.53
C ARG A 158 1.07 -2.09 10.26
N GLN A 159 -0.04 -2.01 10.95
CA GLN A 159 -0.40 -0.83 11.74
C GLN A 159 -0.75 -1.24 13.15
N GLN A 160 -0.18 -0.53 14.12
CA GLN A 160 -0.40 -0.79 15.52
C GLN A 160 -1.89 -0.58 15.86
N PRO A 161 -2.55 -1.53 16.56
CA PRO A 161 -3.90 -1.30 17.07
C PRO A 161 -3.93 -0.06 17.98
N ASP A 162 -5.08 0.61 18.03
CA ASP A 162 -5.33 1.78 18.87
C ASP A 162 -4.45 3.03 18.57
N SER A 163 -3.58 2.96 17.56
CA SER A 163 -2.73 4.09 17.15
C SER A 163 -3.38 5.02 16.13
N PHE A 164 -4.63 4.76 15.74
CA PHE A 164 -5.31 5.45 14.66
C PHE A 164 -6.78 5.66 14.97
N LYS A 165 -7.39 6.58 14.25
CA LYS A 165 -8.82 6.82 14.24
C LYS A 165 -9.41 6.32 12.93
N ILE A 166 -10.69 5.96 12.96
CA ILE A 166 -11.44 5.47 11.80
C ILE A 166 -12.39 6.57 11.34
N GLN A 167 -12.51 6.75 10.03
CA GLN A 167 -13.52 7.59 9.41
C GLN A 167 -14.02 7.02 8.08
N GLY A 168 -15.06 7.67 7.56
CA GLY A 168 -15.61 7.34 6.25
C GLY A 168 -14.73 7.79 5.09
N GLU A 169 -15.09 7.30 3.91
CA GLU A 169 -14.45 7.65 2.64
C GLU A 169 -14.47 9.15 2.34
N THR A 170 -13.42 9.65 1.70
CA THR A 170 -13.24 11.06 1.34
C THR A 170 -13.18 11.29 -0.17
N ILE A 171 -13.28 10.23 -0.98
CA ILE A 171 -13.24 10.28 -2.44
C ILE A 171 -14.60 10.56 -3.09
N ARG A 172 -15.64 10.80 -2.27
CA ARG A 172 -17.02 11.09 -2.67
C ARG A 172 -17.58 10.01 -3.60
N ALA A 173 -17.45 8.76 -3.17
CA ALA A 173 -17.93 7.59 -3.91
C ALA A 173 -19.48 7.55 -4.05
N GLY A 174 -20.21 8.38 -3.31
CA GLY A 174 -21.67 8.40 -3.32
C GLY A 174 -22.23 7.10 -2.77
N SER A 175 -23.25 6.53 -3.42
CA SER A 175 -23.83 5.23 -3.04
C SER A 175 -23.00 4.02 -3.47
N LYS A 176 -21.88 4.21 -4.18
CA LYS A 176 -21.05 3.11 -4.65
C LYS A 176 -20.28 2.48 -3.49
N ARG A 177 -20.50 1.18 -3.27
CA ARG A 177 -19.69 0.40 -2.34
C ARG A 177 -18.27 0.22 -2.89
N ILE A 178 -17.27 0.65 -2.14
CA ILE A 178 -15.86 0.61 -2.59
C ILE A 178 -15.26 -0.78 -2.39
N CYS A 179 -15.53 -1.40 -1.23
CA CYS A 179 -15.07 -2.73 -0.89
C CYS A 179 -16.26 -3.58 -0.43
N PRO A 180 -16.43 -4.82 -0.95
CA PRO A 180 -17.54 -5.67 -0.52
C PRO A 180 -17.48 -6.04 0.97
N PHE A 181 -16.30 -6.02 1.58
CA PHE A 181 -16.09 -6.48 2.96
C PHE A 181 -16.01 -5.36 3.99
N ILE A 182 -15.63 -4.14 3.58
CA ILE A 182 -15.46 -3.00 4.49
C ILE A 182 -16.51 -1.92 4.16
N PRO A 183 -17.30 -1.45 5.14
CA PRO A 183 -18.23 -0.35 4.95
C PRO A 183 -17.52 0.96 4.58
N ASN A 184 -18.13 1.79 3.74
CA ASN A 184 -17.53 3.06 3.32
C ASN A 184 -17.33 4.02 4.51
N GLU A 185 -18.12 3.89 5.58
CA GLU A 185 -18.07 4.69 6.81
C GLU A 185 -16.87 4.35 7.72
N GLN A 186 -16.17 3.24 7.42
CA GLN A 186 -15.05 2.73 8.22
C GLN A 186 -13.81 2.40 7.37
N ILE A 187 -13.73 2.94 6.16
CA ILE A 187 -12.73 2.53 5.17
C ILE A 187 -11.41 3.33 5.26
N GLU A 188 -11.39 4.45 5.99
CA GLU A 188 -10.21 5.29 6.07
C GLU A 188 -9.68 5.37 7.51
N TYR A 189 -8.41 5.02 7.69
CA TYR A 189 -7.71 5.09 8.97
C TYR A 189 -6.72 6.24 8.92
N TYR A 190 -6.61 7.01 10.01
CA TYR A 190 -5.69 8.14 10.07
C TYR A 190 -5.01 8.27 11.42
N THR A 191 -3.74 8.71 11.40
CA THR A 191 -2.89 8.88 12.58
C THR A 191 -1.84 9.95 12.35
N ASP A 192 -1.43 10.66 13.40
CA ASP A 192 -0.25 11.54 13.43
C ASP A 192 0.98 10.86 14.04
N ILE A 193 0.86 9.59 14.45
CA ILE A 193 1.93 8.81 15.08
C ILE A 193 2.78 8.12 14.01
N ARG A 194 3.95 8.69 13.72
CA ARG A 194 4.86 8.24 12.64
C ARG A 194 5.37 6.81 12.75
N SER A 195 5.58 6.32 13.98
CA SER A 195 6.17 5.01 14.25
C SER A 195 5.12 3.90 14.43
N SER A 196 3.85 4.19 14.17
CA SER A 196 2.76 3.22 14.36
C SER A 196 2.40 2.42 13.10
N ILE A 197 3.13 2.62 12.00
CA ILE A 197 2.92 1.96 10.72
C ILE A 197 4.25 1.51 10.15
N ILE A 198 4.32 0.27 9.65
CA ILE A 198 5.48 -0.30 8.98
C ILE A 198 5.05 -0.88 7.65
N ALA A 199 5.72 -0.48 6.57
CA ALA A 199 5.56 -1.12 5.26
C ALA A 199 6.33 -2.45 5.22
N TYR A 200 5.67 -3.54 4.81
CA TYR A 200 6.27 -4.88 4.71
C TYR A 200 6.06 -5.54 3.34
N GLY A 201 5.24 -4.95 2.47
CA GLY A 201 5.11 -5.38 1.09
C GLY A 201 4.88 -4.20 0.14
N LEU A 202 5.44 -4.27 -1.05
CA LEU A 202 5.09 -3.41 -2.17
C LEU A 202 4.12 -4.18 -3.07
N LEU A 203 2.85 -3.81 -3.04
CA LEU A 203 1.82 -4.39 -3.91
C LEU A 203 1.83 -3.65 -5.24
N VAL A 204 1.95 -4.40 -6.33
CA VAL A 204 1.87 -3.87 -7.70
C VAL A 204 0.80 -4.59 -8.52
N ARG A 205 0.12 -3.83 -9.39
CA ARG A 205 -0.78 -4.36 -10.42
C ARG A 205 -0.52 -3.68 -11.75
N PHE A 206 -0.90 -4.38 -12.82
CA PHE A 206 -0.66 -3.95 -14.19
C PHE A 206 -1.97 -4.00 -14.98
N ARG A 207 -2.20 -2.98 -15.80
CA ARG A 207 -3.22 -2.97 -16.85
C ARG A 207 -2.51 -2.71 -18.18
N GLU A 208 -2.70 -3.57 -19.15
CA GLU A 208 -2.16 -3.34 -20.49
C GLU A 208 -2.81 -2.10 -21.12
N LYS A 209 -1.99 -1.18 -21.64
CA LYS A 209 -2.45 -0.06 -22.45
C LYS A 209 -2.68 -0.59 -23.85
N ARG A 210 -3.94 -0.94 -24.16
CA ARG A 210 -4.33 -1.21 -25.54
C ARG A 210 -4.13 0.07 -26.35
N ARG A 211 -3.41 -0.05 -27.46
CA ARG A 211 -3.27 1.02 -28.46
C ARG A 211 -4.61 1.30 -29.13
#